data_AF-D3FX44-F1
#
_entry.id   AF-D3FX44-F1
#
_cell.length_a   1.000
_cell.length_b   1.000
_cell.length_c   1.000
_cell.angle_alpha   90.00
_cell.angle_beta   90.00
_cell.angle_gamma   90.00
#
_symmetry.space_group_name_H-M   'P 1'
#
loop_
_entity.id
_entity.type
_entity.pdbx_description
1 polymer ?
#
loop_
_entity_poly.entity_id
_entity_poly.type
_entity_poly.pdbx_seq_one_letter_code
_entity_poly.pdbx_strand_id
1 'polypeptide(L)' 'MNYLKTGVSFNFKYIKEQHPCLWDLYKEHFEGIDIENEEKVYFNYLADKVEGRVLFNFLNDCLPEELRKNLEK' A
#
# COMPACT_ATOMS: atom_id res chain seq x y z
N MET A 1 -17.77 7.39 -13.78
CA MET A 1 -16.50 7.58 -13.03
C MET A 1 -16.04 6.22 -12.53
N ASN A 2 -14.75 5.90 -12.66
CA ASN A 2 -14.20 4.63 -12.17
C ASN A 2 -13.81 4.81 -10.69
N TYR A 3 -14.61 4.28 -9.76
CA TYR A 3 -14.37 4.44 -8.32
C TYR A 3 -13.02 3.86 -7.87
N LEU A 4 -12.48 2.86 -8.60
CA LEU A 4 -11.16 2.28 -8.35
C LEU A 4 -10.02 3.27 -8.55
N LYS A 5 -10.24 4.36 -9.32
CA LYS A 5 -9.25 5.42 -9.56
C LYS A 5 -9.66 6.75 -8.89
N THR A 6 -10.30 6.66 -7.73
CA THR A 6 -10.72 7.83 -6.95
C THR A 6 -10.27 7.72 -5.50
N GLY A 7 -10.20 8.85 -4.79
CA GLY A 7 -9.82 8.90 -3.38
C GLY A 7 -8.31 8.94 -3.14
N VAL A 8 -7.87 8.29 -2.06
CA VAL A 8 -6.47 8.28 -1.61
C VAL A 8 -5.62 7.45 -2.57
N SER A 9 -4.46 7.99 -2.91
CA SER A 9 -3.46 7.34 -3.74
C SER A 9 -2.08 7.52 -3.16
N PHE A 10 -1.20 6.56 -3.40
CA PHE A 10 0.19 6.59 -2.95
C PHE A 10 1.14 6.16 -4.06
N ASN A 11 2.39 6.56 -3.91
CA ASN A 11 3.44 6.23 -4.86
C ASN A 11 4.07 4.88 -4.49
N PHE A 12 3.62 3.84 -5.18
CA PHE A 12 4.03 2.47 -4.92
C PHE A 12 5.49 2.24 -5.31
N LYS A 13 5.94 2.88 -6.39
CA LYS A 13 7.35 2.86 -6.81
C LYS A 13 8.27 3.44 -5.73
N TYR A 14 7.90 4.57 -5.14
CA TYR A 14 8.65 5.20 -4.05
C TYR A 14 8.78 4.28 -2.83
N ILE A 15 7.68 3.61 -2.42
CA ILE A 15 7.71 2.68 -1.28
C ILE A 15 8.72 1.54 -1.52
N LYS A 16 8.76 0.98 -2.74
CA LYS A 16 9.71 -0.08 -3.09
C LYS A 16 11.16 0.39 -3.07
N GLU A 17 11.41 1.62 -3.50
CA GLU A 17 12.75 2.19 -3.56
C GLU A 17 13.29 2.57 -2.17
N GLN A 18 12.45 3.17 -1.31
CA GLN A 18 12.87 3.65 0.01
C GLN A 18 12.79 2.58 1.10
N HIS A 19 11.86 1.64 0.97
CA HIS A 19 11.62 0.59 1.96
C HIS A 19 11.58 -0.79 1.31
N PRO A 20 12.67 -1.24 0.64
CA PRO A 20 12.70 -2.54 -0.04
C PRO A 20 12.44 -3.71 0.92
N CYS A 21 12.94 -3.62 2.16
CA CYS A 21 12.69 -4.64 3.18
C CYS A 21 11.20 -4.79 3.52
N LEU A 22 10.46 -3.68 3.54
CA LEU A 22 9.02 -3.70 3.78
C LEU A 22 8.30 -4.29 2.56
N TRP A 23 8.70 -3.91 1.35
CA TRP A 23 8.13 -4.49 0.15
C TRP A 23 8.31 -6.01 0.12
N ASP A 24 9.50 -6.52 0.45
CA ASP A 24 9.77 -7.95 0.48
C ASP A 24 8.87 -8.74 1.44
N LEU A 25 8.41 -8.13 2.54
CA LEU A 25 7.48 -8.75 3.49
C LEU A 25 6.07 -8.93 2.92
N TYR A 26 5.66 -8.04 2.02
CA TYR A 26 4.27 -7.97 1.57
C TYR A 26 4.06 -8.33 0.10
N LYS A 27 5.11 -8.37 -0.72
CA LYS A 27 5.04 -8.54 -2.19
C LYS A 27 4.20 -9.73 -2.66
N GLU A 28 4.21 -10.85 -1.92
CA GLU A 28 3.43 -12.05 -2.26
C GLU A 28 1.92 -11.78 -2.20
N HIS A 29 1.47 -10.88 -1.32
CA HIS A 29 0.06 -10.49 -1.24
C HIS A 29 -0.39 -9.57 -2.38
N PHE A 30 0.55 -9.06 -3.17
CA PHE A 30 0.29 -8.23 -4.34
C PHE A 30 0.56 -8.98 -5.65
N GLU A 31 0.84 -10.30 -5.59
CA GLU A 31 1.07 -11.12 -6.78
C GLU A 31 -0.15 -11.11 -7.72
N GLY A 32 0.10 -10.93 -9.01
CA GLY A 32 -0.97 -10.86 -10.03
C GLY A 32 -1.70 -9.52 -10.09
N ILE A 33 -1.28 -8.52 -9.30
CA ILE A 33 -1.83 -7.15 -9.37
C ILE A 33 -0.93 -6.30 -10.25
N ASP A 34 -1.51 -5.67 -11.27
CA ASP A 34 -0.79 -4.80 -12.23
C ASP A 34 -0.51 -3.41 -11.61
N ILE A 35 0.41 -3.36 -10.65
CA ILE A 35 0.80 -2.15 -9.91
C ILE A 35 2.32 -1.94 -9.84
N GLU A 36 3.11 -2.89 -10.33
CA GLU A 36 4.56 -2.84 -10.15
C GLU A 36 5.21 -1.63 -10.82
N ASN A 37 4.68 -1.18 -11.96
CA ASN A 37 5.24 -0.05 -12.70
C ASN A 37 4.43 1.24 -12.51
N GLU A 38 3.40 1.22 -11.67
CA GLU A 38 2.51 2.36 -11.47
C GLU A 38 3.11 3.36 -10.47
N GLU A 39 3.28 4.60 -10.93
CA GLU A 39 3.71 5.71 -10.08
C GLU A 39 2.61 6.09 -9.07
N LYS A 40 1.35 5.81 -9.40
CA LYS A 40 0.20 6.19 -8.57
C LYS A 40 -0.80 5.05 -8.49
N VAL A 41 -0.86 4.42 -7.33
CA VAL A 41 -1.82 3.35 -7.03
C VAL A 41 -2.88 3.88 -6.08
N TYR A 42 -4.15 3.60 -6.39
CA TYR A 42 -5.28 4.05 -5.58
C TYR A 42 -5.64 3.01 -4.52
N PHE A 43 -5.95 3.47 -3.31
CA PHE A 43 -6.35 2.60 -2.21
C PHE A 43 -7.56 1.74 -2.57
N ASN A 44 -8.58 2.33 -3.19
CA ASN A 44 -9.79 1.61 -3.60
C ASN A 44 -9.49 0.45 -4.56
N TYR A 45 -8.47 0.62 -5.42
CA TYR A 45 -8.07 -0.44 -6.34
C TYR A 45 -7.39 -1.61 -5.61
N LEU A 46 -6.57 -1.33 -4.58
CA LEU A 46 -5.91 -2.36 -3.79
C LEU A 46 -6.87 -3.03 -2.80
N ALA A 47 -7.76 -2.28 -2.16
CA ALA A 47 -8.73 -2.82 -1.21
C ALA A 47 -9.71 -3.83 -1.85
N ASP A 48 -9.87 -3.76 -3.18
CA ASP A 48 -10.67 -4.70 -3.97
C ASP A 48 -9.92 -6.02 -4.27
N LYS A 49 -8.59 -6.04 -4.14
CA LYS A 49 -7.73 -7.18 -4.56
C LYS A 49 -6.93 -7.80 -3.42
N VAL A 50 -6.64 -7.01 -2.40
CA VAL A 50 -5.80 -7.38 -1.26
C VAL A 50 -6.69 -7.42 -0.03
N GLU A 51 -6.48 -8.43 0.81
CA GLU A 51 -7.18 -8.52 2.08
C GLU A 51 -6.99 -7.26 2.92
N GLY A 52 -8.10 -6.71 3.42
CA GLY A 52 -8.08 -5.43 4.12
C GLY A 52 -7.11 -5.37 5.31
N ARG A 53 -6.88 -6.50 6.01
CA ARG A 53 -5.90 -6.57 7.11
C ARG A 53 -4.46 -6.46 6.62
N VAL A 54 -4.14 -7.12 5.52
CA VAL A 54 -2.81 -7.05 4.89
C VAL A 54 -2.56 -5.63 4.41
N LEU A 55 -3.52 -5.04 3.70
CA LEU A 55 -3.41 -3.67 3.21
C LEU A 55 -3.28 -2.66 4.36
N PHE A 56 -4.03 -2.84 5.45
CA PHE A 56 -3.92 -2.01 6.64
C PHE A 56 -2.54 -2.10 7.28
N ASN A 57 -2.02 -3.31 7.48
CA ASN A 57 -0.70 -3.52 8.07
C ASN A 57 0.41 -2.95 7.17
N PHE A 58 0.35 -3.19 5.87
CA PHE A 58 1.29 -2.62 4.90
C PHE A 58 1.33 -1.09 4.97
N LEU A 59 0.16 -0.44 4.98
CA LEU A 59 0.08 1.02 5.06
C LEU A 59 0.56 1.54 6.42
N ASN A 60 0.21 0.89 7.52
CA ASN A 60 0.69 1.25 8.84
C ASN A 60 2.23 1.13 8.92
N ASP A 61 2.78 0.08 8.33
CA ASP A 61 4.22 -0.14 8.26
C ASP A 61 4.93 0.83 7.30
N CYS A 62 4.22 1.47 6.37
CA CYS A 62 4.77 2.56 5.56
C CYS A 62 4.85 3.88 6.33
N LEU A 63 4.12 4.03 7.45
CA LEU A 63 4.13 5.26 8.22
C LEU A 63 5.43 5.40 9.03
N PRO A 64 5.93 6.64 9.21
CA PRO A 64 6.95 6.94 10.21
C PRO A 64 6.54 6.45 11.60
N GLU A 65 7.51 5.98 12.39
CA GLU A 65 7.28 5.41 13.71
C GLU A 65 6.52 6.36 14.65
N GLU A 66 6.76 7.67 14.53
CA GLU A 66 6.06 8.71 15.29
C GLU A 66 4.56 8.76 15.01
N LEU A 67 4.14 8.45 13.79
CA LEU A 67 2.73 8.43 13.39
C LEU A 67 2.05 7.11 13.77
N ARG A 68 2.78 5.98 13.77
CA ARG A 68 2.24 4.68 14.19
C ARG A 68 1.78 4.68 15.66
N LYS A 69 2.54 5.33 16.55
CA LYS A 69 2.24 5.42 18.00
C LYS A 69 0.89 6.08 18.32
N ASN A 70 0.34 6.86 17.39
CA ASN A 70 -0.99 7.48 17.56
C ASN A 70 -2.14 6.59 17.10
N LEU A 71 -1.86 5.52 16.35
CA LEU A 71 -2.87 4.59 15.82
C LEU A 71 -3.07 3.37 16.73
N GLU A 72 -2.13 3.09 17.63
CA GLU A 72 -2.19 1.98 18.60
C GLU A 72 -2.87 2.36 19.93
N LYS A 73 -3.45 3.56 20.02
CA LYS A 73 -4.23 4.05 21.19
C LYS A 73 -5.73 3.96 20.93
#